data_AF-A0A819M8V5-F1
#
_entry.id   AF-A0A819M8V5-F1
#
_cell.length_a   1.000
_cell.length_b   1.000
_cell.length_c   1.000
_cell.angle_alpha   90.00
_cell.angle_beta   90.00
_cell.angle_gamma   90.00
#
_symmetry.space_group_name_H-M   'P 1'
#
loop_
_entity.id
_entity.type
_entity.pdbx_description
1 polymer ?
#
loop_
_entity_poly.entity_id
_entity_poly.type
_entity_poly.pdbx_seq_one_letter_code
_entity_poly.pdbx_strand_id
1 'polypeptide(L)'
;MQIIFSQRWHENTSATEQALLALHLRTQIQLLETVAGGTQSSSNLNEGYPNEPDWQQKFFGNQNCVGSDDWSNDLNCPKNSKANRIYIAVFAFLIVSIVQILK
;
A
#
# COMPACT_ATOMS: atom_id res chain seq x y z
N MET A 1 23.77 -7.07 -8.79
CA MET A 1 23.95 -5.62 -9.04
C MET A 1 22.92 -4.90 -8.21
N GLN A 2 23.35 -3.95 -7.37
CA GLN A 2 22.47 -3.19 -6.48
C GLN A 2 22.56 -1.73 -6.90
N ILE A 3 21.41 -1.12 -7.26
CA ILE A 3 21.31 0.30 -7.58
C ILE A 3 20.49 0.95 -6.46
N ILE A 4 20.97 2.07 -5.93
CA ILE A 4 20.28 2.85 -4.89
C ILE A 4 20.14 4.27 -5.40
N PHE A 5 18.91 4.79 -5.43
CA PHE A 5 18.64 6.21 -5.64
C PHE A 5 18.30 6.85 -4.30
N SER A 6 19.02 7.92 -3.96
CA SER A 6 18.74 8.71 -2.75
C SER A 6 18.81 10.19 -3.09
N GLN A 7 17.73 10.92 -2.83
CA GLN A 7 17.70 12.38 -2.93
C GLN A 7 17.59 12.96 -1.52
N ARG A 8 18.52 13.84 -1.17
CA ARG A 8 18.43 14.65 0.05
C ARG A 8 17.85 16.01 -0.28
N TRP A 9 17.26 16.63 0.73
CA TRP A 9 16.84 18.03 0.70
C TRP A 9 17.45 18.78 1.89
N HIS A 10 17.46 20.10 1.82
CA HIS A 10 17.91 20.95 2.92
C HIS A 10 16.79 21.17 3.94
N GLU A 11 17.13 21.50 5.18
CA GLU A 11 16.15 21.75 6.25
C GLU A 11 15.21 22.91 5.94
N ASN A 12 15.64 23.86 5.10
CA ASN A 12 14.86 25.01 4.66
C ASN A 12 14.07 24.78 3.36
N THR A 13 14.11 23.57 2.79
CA THR A 13 13.36 23.22 1.58
C THR A 13 11.86 23.31 1.86
N SER A 14 11.14 24.06 1.02
CA SER A 14 9.69 24.26 1.16
C SER A 14 8.90 22.97 0.93
N ALA A 15 7.68 22.87 1.48
CA ALA A 15 6.82 21.70 1.28
C ALA A 15 6.52 21.42 -0.21
N THR A 16 6.32 22.46 -1.01
CA THR A 16 6.11 22.33 -2.47
C THR A 16 7.33 21.74 -3.17
N GLU A 17 8.52 22.19 -2.79
CA GLU A 17 9.78 21.69 -3.34
C GLU A 17 10.05 20.24 -2.90
N GLN A 18 9.78 19.89 -1.63
CA GLN A 18 9.83 18.51 -1.16
C GLN A 18 8.87 17.60 -1.95
N ALA A 19 7.65 18.07 -2.26
CA ALA A 19 6.70 17.33 -3.06
C ALA A 19 7.19 17.11 -4.51
N LEU A 20 7.84 18.12 -5.11
CA LEU A 20 8.46 17.99 -6.44
C LEU A 20 9.63 17.01 -6.42
N LEU A 21 10.46 17.03 -5.37
CA LEU A 21 11.56 16.07 -5.21
C LEU A 21 11.03 14.65 -5.02
N ALA A 22 9.95 14.47 -4.25
CA ALA A 22 9.29 13.17 -4.10
C ALA A 22 8.72 12.65 -5.43
N LEU A 23 8.12 13.54 -6.24
CA LEU A 23 7.65 13.19 -7.58
C LEU A 23 8.82 12.78 -8.50
N HIS A 24 9.94 13.50 -8.44
CA HIS A 24 11.13 13.18 -9.22
C HIS A 24 11.71 11.81 -8.84
N LEU A 25 11.82 11.52 -7.54
CA LEU A 25 12.25 10.22 -7.00
C LEU A 25 11.37 9.08 -7.52
N ARG A 26 10.04 9.30 -7.57
CA ARG A 26 9.10 8.31 -8.11
C ARG A 26 9.40 7.97 -9.58
N THR A 27 9.74 8.96 -10.41
CA THR A 27 10.14 8.71 -11.80
C THR A 27 11.43 7.89 -11.87
N GLN A 28 12.38 8.10 -10.96
CA GLN A 28 13.60 7.28 -10.89
C GLN A 28 13.33 5.84 -10.45
N ILE A 29 12.37 5.63 -9.54
CA ILE A 29 11.94 4.28 -9.13
C ILE A 29 11.33 3.51 -10.31
N GLN A 30 10.54 4.16 -11.18
CA GLN A 30 10.01 3.53 -12.40
C GLN A 30 11.11 3.06 -13.36
N LEU A 31 12.21 3.83 -13.45
CA LEU A 31 13.39 3.41 -14.22
C LEU A 31 14.06 2.18 -13.58
N LEU A 32 14.18 2.12 -12.25
CA LEU A 32 14.69 0.93 -11.57
C LEU A 32 13.84 -0.30 -11.86
N GLU A 33 12.52 -0.17 -11.77
CA GLU A 33 11.60 -1.26 -12.07
C GLU A 33 11.77 -1.76 -13.50
N THR A 34 11.91 -0.83 -14.47
CA THR A 34 12.16 -1.17 -15.88
C THR A 34 13.46 -1.96 -16.05
N VAL A 35 14.56 -1.49 -15.43
CA VAL A 35 15.87 -2.16 -15.48
C VAL A 35 15.82 -3.52 -14.77
N ALA A 36 15.02 -3.65 -13.70
CA ALA A 36 14.85 -4.88 -12.94
C ALA A 36 13.88 -5.89 -13.59
N GLY A 37 13.41 -5.66 -14.81
CA GLY A 37 12.51 -6.59 -15.52
C GLY A 37 11.03 -6.44 -15.14
N GLY A 38 10.64 -5.29 -14.59
CA GLY A 38 9.26 -4.80 -14.50
C GLY A 38 8.35 -5.45 -13.45
N THR A 39 8.73 -6.55 -12.81
CA THR A 39 7.77 -7.31 -11.96
C THR A 39 8.34 -7.96 -10.69
N GLN A 40 9.65 -7.90 -10.43
CA GLN A 40 10.27 -8.62 -9.30
C GLN A 40 11.21 -7.77 -8.43
N SER A 41 11.13 -6.44 -8.52
CA SER A 41 11.88 -5.56 -7.61
C SER A 41 11.19 -5.50 -6.26
N SER A 42 11.50 -6.44 -5.37
CA SER A 42 11.15 -6.33 -3.95
C SER A 42 11.73 -5.03 -3.39
N SER A 43 10.86 -4.14 -2.92
CA SER A 43 11.28 -2.91 -2.27
C SER A 43 11.53 -3.15 -0.78
N ASN A 44 12.41 -2.38 -0.15
CA ASN A 44 12.66 -2.52 1.29
C ASN A 44 11.61 -1.72 2.09
N LEU A 45 10.83 -2.39 2.93
CA LEU A 45 9.76 -1.77 3.71
C LEU A 45 10.24 -0.58 4.56
N ASN A 46 11.47 -0.68 5.08
CA ASN A 46 12.03 0.34 5.97
C ASN A 46 12.54 1.59 5.24
N GLU A 47 12.63 1.54 3.91
CA GLU A 47 13.18 2.62 3.06
C GLU A 47 12.19 3.00 1.94
N GLY A 48 10.91 2.65 2.13
CA GLY A 48 9.84 2.85 1.15
C GLY A 48 9.29 4.28 1.11
N TYR A 49 8.75 4.67 -0.04
CA TYR A 49 7.95 5.89 -0.16
C TYR A 49 6.61 5.71 0.59
N PRO A 50 6.24 6.59 1.54
CA PRO A 50 5.05 6.39 2.38
C PRO A 50 3.71 6.34 1.62
N ASN A 51 3.64 6.98 0.46
CA ASN A 51 2.42 7.06 -0.35
C ASN A 51 2.54 6.25 -1.65
N GLU A 52 3.36 5.18 -1.65
CA GLU A 52 3.47 4.30 -2.81
C GLU A 52 2.13 3.60 -3.04
N PRO A 53 1.44 3.82 -4.17
CA PRO A 53 0.06 3.34 -4.35
C PRO A 53 -0.04 1.80 -4.39
N ASP A 54 1.04 1.13 -4.82
CA ASP A 54 1.19 -0.31 -4.89
C ASP A 54 2.20 -0.84 -3.84
N TRP A 55 2.37 -0.10 -2.73
CA TRP A 55 3.28 -0.45 -1.63
C TRP A 55 3.12 -1.93 -1.21
N GLN A 56 1.88 -2.38 -1.04
CA GLN A 56 1.63 -3.72 -0.53
C GLN A 56 2.11 -4.81 -1.49
N GLN A 57 1.86 -4.65 -2.79
CA GLN A 57 2.36 -5.58 -3.79
C GLN A 57 3.90 -5.53 -3.89
N LYS A 58 4.48 -4.34 -3.78
CA LYS A 58 5.94 -4.13 -3.84
C LYS A 58 6.72 -4.67 -2.65
N PHE A 59 6.13 -4.61 -1.45
CA PHE A 59 6.77 -5.03 -0.21
C PHE A 59 6.45 -6.47 0.16
N PHE A 60 5.21 -6.91 -0.09
CA PHE A 60 4.72 -8.22 0.36
C PHE A 60 4.36 -9.16 -0.78
N GLY A 61 4.43 -8.73 -2.05
CA GLY A 61 4.13 -9.57 -3.20
C GLY A 61 2.64 -9.89 -3.36
N ASN A 62 2.35 -11.07 -3.93
CA ASN A 62 0.99 -11.53 -4.19
C ASN A 62 0.38 -12.27 -2.98
N GLN A 63 -0.90 -12.63 -3.04
CA GLN A 63 -1.67 -13.37 -2.01
C GLN A 63 -1.06 -14.72 -1.54
N ASN A 64 0.02 -15.19 -2.16
CA ASN A 64 0.72 -16.43 -1.80
C ASN A 64 2.09 -16.16 -1.14
N CYS A 65 2.42 -14.91 -0.87
CA CYS A 65 3.66 -14.51 -0.23
C CYS A 65 3.49 -14.51 1.30
N VAL A 66 4.60 -14.72 2.02
CA VAL A 66 4.61 -14.78 3.49
C VAL A 66 4.05 -13.49 4.08
N GLY A 67 3.04 -13.62 4.96
CA GLY A 67 2.38 -12.49 5.62
C GLY A 67 1.16 -11.93 4.87
N SER A 68 0.87 -12.40 3.65
CA SER A 68 -0.35 -12.01 2.91
C SER A 68 -1.64 -12.56 3.56
N ASP A 69 -1.52 -13.61 4.37
CA ASP A 69 -2.59 -14.23 5.15
C ASP A 69 -3.14 -13.32 6.27
N ASP A 70 -2.38 -12.31 6.69
CA ASP A 70 -2.82 -11.29 7.66
C ASP A 70 -3.68 -10.18 7.05
N TRP A 71 -3.81 -10.13 5.71
CA TRP A 71 -4.47 -9.05 4.97
C TRP A 71 -5.71 -9.52 4.19
N SER A 72 -6.64 -8.61 3.94
CA SER A 72 -7.83 -8.84 3.11
C SER A 72 -7.42 -9.26 1.69
N ASN A 73 -8.32 -9.93 0.97
CA ASN A 73 -8.02 -10.45 -0.37
C ASN A 73 -7.69 -9.34 -1.37
N ASP A 74 -8.23 -8.14 -1.19
CA ASP A 74 -7.89 -6.96 -1.98
C ASP A 74 -6.62 -6.26 -1.50
N LEU A 75 -5.93 -6.81 -0.49
CA LEU A 75 -4.68 -6.28 0.06
C LEU A 75 -4.81 -4.81 0.46
N ASN A 76 -5.97 -4.39 1.01
CA ASN A 76 -6.20 -3.01 1.48
C ASN A 76 -6.28 -2.90 2.99
N CYS A 77 -6.55 -4.00 3.71
CA CYS A 77 -6.80 -3.96 5.15
C CYS A 77 -6.26 -5.20 5.87
N PRO A 78 -5.68 -5.07 7.07
CA PRO A 78 -5.43 -6.22 7.92
C PRO A 78 -6.76 -6.92 8.25
N LYS A 79 -6.81 -8.26 8.18
CA LYS A 79 -8.03 -9.06 8.48
C LYS A 79 -8.56 -8.76 9.89
N ASN A 80 -7.65 -8.47 10.82
CA ASN A 80 -7.94 -8.13 12.21
C ASN A 80 -8.23 -6.64 12.47
N SER A 81 -8.36 -5.81 11.43
CA SER A 81 -8.67 -4.39 11.62
C SER A 81 -10.07 -4.18 12.24
N LYS A 82 -10.20 -3.15 13.09
CA LYS A 82 -11.49 -2.78 13.71
C LYS A 82 -12.56 -2.41 12.67
N ALA A 83 -12.15 -1.92 11.49
CA ALA A 83 -13.06 -1.57 10.40
C ALA A 83 -13.86 -2.78 9.89
N ASN A 84 -13.22 -3.95 9.80
CA ASN A 84 -13.88 -5.19 9.36
C ASN A 84 -15.01 -5.62 10.32
N ARG A 85 -14.80 -5.43 11.64
CA ARG A 85 -15.80 -5.77 12.66
C ARG A 85 -17.05 -4.90 12.59
N ILE A 86 -16.90 -3.62 12.26
CA ILE A 86 -18.03 -2.69 12.12
C ILE A 86 -18.87 -3.07 10.89
N TYR A 87 -18.22 -3.40 9.78
CA TYR A 87 -18.91 -3.77 8.53
C TYR A 87 -19.81 -4.99 8.72
N ILE A 88 -19.30 -6.04 9.38
CA ILE A 88 -20.08 -7.25 9.70
C ILE A 88 -21.27 -6.92 10.61
N ALA A 89 -21.08 -6.10 11.64
CA ALA A 89 -22.16 -5.73 12.55
C ALA A 89 -23.29 -4.94 11.86
N VAL A 90 -22.93 -3.99 10.98
CA VAL A 90 -23.91 -3.21 10.21
C VAL A 90 -24.67 -4.10 9.22
N PHE A 91 -23.97 -4.99 8.52
CA PHE A 91 -24.61 -5.89 7.56
C PHE A 91 -25.57 -6.89 8.24
N ALA A 92 -25.17 -7.44 9.39
CA ALA A 92 -26.03 -8.31 10.19
C ALA A 92 -27.29 -7.57 10.68
N PHE A 93 -27.14 -6.31 11.13
CA PHE A 93 -28.28 -5.49 11.54
C PHE A 93 -29.24 -5.22 10.36
N LEU A 94 -28.71 -4.85 9.19
CA LEU A 94 -29.50 -4.64 7.98
C LEU A 94 -30.30 -5.88 7.58
N ILE A 95 -29.69 -7.07 7.62
CA ILE A 95 -30.39 -8.33 7.32
C ILE A 95 -31.55 -8.55 8.31
N VAL A 96 -31.31 -8.36 9.61
CA VAL A 96 -32.37 -8.54 10.63
C VAL A 96 -33.51 -7.55 10.40
N SER A 97 -33.22 -6.29 10.09
CA SER A 97 -34.24 -5.28 9.81
C SER A 97 -35.05 -5.63 8.56
N ILE A 98 -34.41 -6.07 7.48
CA ILE A 98 -35.11 -6.48 6.24
C ILE A 98 -36.02 -7.68 6.50
N VAL A 99 -35.55 -8.69 7.24
CA VAL A 99 -36.35 -9.88 7.58
C VAL A 99 -37.56 -9.53 8.45
N GLN A 100 -37.46 -8.54 9.34
CA GLN A 100 -38.60 -8.07 10.13
C GLN A 100 -39.63 -7.29 9.33
N ILE A 101 -39.21 -6.57 8.28
CA ILE A 101 -40.11 -5.80 7.40
C ILE A 101 -40.88 -6.71 6.43
N LEU A 102 -40.30 -7.86 6.06
CA LEU A 102 -40.88 -8.80 5.09
C LEU A 102 -41.82 -9.86 5.71
N LYS A 103 -42.04 -9.83 7.03
CA LYS A 103 -43.01 -10.68 7.74
C LYS A 103 -44.26 -9.90 8.09
#